data_AF-A0A1H8ECX7-F1
#
_entry.id   AF-A0A1H8ECX7-F1
#
_cell.length_a   1.000
_cell.length_b   1.000
_cell.length_c   1.000
_cell.angle_alpha   90.00
_cell.angle_beta   90.00
_cell.angle_gamma   90.00
#
_symmetry.space_group_name_H-M   'P 1'
#
loop_
_entity.id
_entity.type
_entity.pdbx_description
1 polymer ?
#
loop_
_entity_poly.entity_id
_entity_poly.type
_entity_poly.pdbx_seq_one_letter_code
_entity_poly.pdbx_strand_id
1 'polypeptide(L)'
;MQTDNGEMHQNNTADINDDLSKLERDIHDALVEGVNVQETVHRLTLKAMKADRLDIDSIRRIVTAVTNGIQEGAQQKFLAANNQTQTAKLQITAAISGLDSALARLAEASKLAVLEAADRAQKFSEKELVHTRSDLESLESLFLDTLQNTASAAKGTISDILQDITKHAKNNGTIVGEQLKETLATFAQQAASVGHAQIEAGAQLTQTTAGFVHKIATGLLSGIKDHSKHKH
;
A
#
# COMPACT_ATOMS: atom_id res chain seq x y z
N MET A 1 -27.16 10.53 34.00
CA MET A 1 -25.77 10.78 33.59
C MET A 1 -25.51 9.92 32.37
N GLN A 2 -25.58 10.52 31.18
CA GLN A 2 -25.35 9.80 29.93
C GLN A 2 -24.82 10.80 28.91
N THR A 3 -23.51 10.91 28.86
CA THR A 3 -22.71 11.50 27.79
C THR A 3 -21.34 10.87 27.92
N ASP A 4 -20.85 10.23 26.86
CA ASP A 4 -19.44 10.19 26.45
C ASP A 4 -19.13 8.89 25.68
N ASN A 5 -19.67 8.79 24.47
CA ASN A 5 -19.23 7.79 23.49
C ASN A 5 -19.22 8.35 22.05
N GLY A 6 -19.46 9.66 21.90
CA GLY A 6 -19.51 10.35 20.60
C GLY A 6 -18.20 11.04 20.22
N GLU A 7 -17.36 11.39 21.19
CA GLU A 7 -16.15 12.21 20.95
C GLU A 7 -14.95 11.38 20.46
N MET A 8 -14.87 10.08 20.79
CA MET A 8 -13.75 9.23 20.38
C MET A 8 -13.74 8.85 18.88
N HIS A 9 -14.90 8.78 18.21
CA HIS A 9 -14.97 8.41 16.78
C HIS A 9 -14.77 9.61 15.83
N GLN A 10 -15.14 10.83 16.27
CA GLN A 10 -14.95 12.04 15.48
C GLN A 10 -13.48 12.46 15.41
N ASN A 11 -12.73 12.32 16.51
CA ASN A 11 -11.33 12.75 16.56
C ASN A 11 -10.43 11.90 15.65
N ASN A 12 -10.66 10.59 15.60
CA ASN A 12 -9.89 9.66 14.76
C ASN A 12 -10.17 9.82 13.26
N THR A 13 -11.38 10.26 12.89
CA THR A 13 -11.74 10.47 11.47
C THR A 13 -11.17 11.78 10.94
N ALA A 14 -11.11 12.82 11.79
CA ALA A 14 -10.50 14.10 11.46
C ALA A 14 -8.99 13.97 11.23
N ASP A 15 -8.30 13.20 12.07
CA ASP A 15 -6.86 12.97 12.00
C ASP A 15 -6.44 12.26 10.69
N ILE A 16 -7.15 11.19 10.30
CA ILE A 16 -6.85 10.46 9.06
C ILE A 16 -7.12 11.32 7.82
N ASN A 17 -8.17 12.16 7.86
CA ASN A 17 -8.46 13.04 6.72
C ASN A 17 -7.39 14.15 6.58
N ASP A 18 -6.83 14.65 7.68
CA ASP A 18 -5.71 15.60 7.62
C ASP A 18 -4.43 14.94 7.08
N ASP A 19 -4.14 13.71 7.53
CA ASP A 19 -3.01 12.92 7.02
C ASP A 19 -3.10 12.62 5.52
N LEU A 20 -4.29 12.23 5.04
CA LEU A 20 -4.52 12.01 3.60
C LEU A 20 -4.43 13.31 2.80
N SER A 21 -5.00 14.40 3.32
CA SER A 21 -4.88 15.72 2.67
C SER A 21 -3.44 16.20 2.64
N LYS A 22 -2.65 15.87 3.67
CA LYS A 22 -1.22 16.16 3.72
C LYS A 22 -0.45 15.31 2.72
N LEU A 23 -0.77 14.02 2.61
CA LEU A 23 -0.17 13.13 1.62
C LEU A 23 -0.43 13.65 0.20
N GLU A 24 -1.67 14.01 -0.12
CA GLU A 24 -2.05 14.57 -1.42
C GLU A 24 -1.21 15.81 -1.76
N ARG A 25 -1.07 16.75 -0.81
CA ARG A 25 -0.21 17.94 -0.95
C ARG A 25 1.27 17.60 -1.12
N ASP A 26 1.82 16.72 -0.29
CA ASP A 26 3.24 16.33 -0.37
C ASP A 26 3.56 15.67 -1.74
N ILE A 27 2.61 14.91 -2.29
CA ILE A 27 2.72 14.27 -3.62
C ILE A 27 2.61 15.30 -4.75
N HIS A 28 1.66 16.23 -4.64
CA HIS A 28 1.55 17.38 -5.52
C HIS A 28 2.90 18.12 -5.60
N ASP A 29 3.48 18.46 -4.45
CA ASP A 29 4.72 19.22 -4.37
C ASP A 29 5.90 18.44 -4.95
N ALA A 30 5.99 17.13 -4.69
CA ALA A 30 7.02 16.28 -5.30
C ALA A 30 6.98 16.33 -6.84
N LEU A 31 5.78 16.38 -7.42
CA LEU A 31 5.60 16.46 -8.86
C LEU A 31 5.91 17.86 -9.41
N VAL A 32 5.56 18.91 -8.65
CA VAL A 32 5.88 20.31 -8.96
C VAL A 32 7.38 20.60 -8.81
N GLU A 33 8.08 19.94 -7.91
CA GLU A 33 9.55 20.03 -7.85
C GLU A 33 10.18 19.26 -9.01
N GLY A 34 9.67 18.06 -9.29
CA GLY A 34 10.09 17.26 -10.43
C GLY A 34 11.42 16.52 -10.22
N VAL A 35 11.98 16.56 -9.01
CA VAL A 35 13.25 15.92 -8.63
C VAL A 35 12.96 14.59 -7.95
N ASN A 36 13.56 13.50 -8.43
CA ASN A 36 13.43 12.15 -7.83
C ASN A 36 11.95 11.76 -7.56
N VAL A 37 11.05 12.11 -8.47
CA VAL A 37 9.59 11.97 -8.29
C VAL A 37 9.21 10.55 -7.89
N GLN A 38 9.72 9.55 -8.60
CA GLN A 38 9.43 8.14 -8.32
C GLN A 38 9.77 7.75 -6.87
N GLU A 39 10.99 8.05 -6.42
CA GLU A 39 11.45 7.71 -5.06
C GLU A 39 10.67 8.47 -3.99
N THR A 40 10.38 9.75 -4.25
CA THR A 40 9.63 10.58 -3.31
C THR A 40 8.21 10.07 -3.13
N VAL A 41 7.51 9.76 -4.23
CA VAL A 41 6.16 9.19 -4.20
C VAL A 41 6.16 7.81 -3.53
N HIS A 42 7.14 6.96 -3.86
CA HIS A 42 7.31 5.66 -3.23
C HIS A 42 7.41 5.79 -1.70
N ARG A 43 8.33 6.63 -1.22
CA ARG A 43 8.59 6.85 0.21
C ARG A 43 7.38 7.45 0.93
N LEU A 44 6.72 8.44 0.34
CA LEU A 44 5.55 9.09 0.95
C LEU A 44 4.38 8.13 1.06
N THR A 45 4.14 7.32 0.02
CA THR A 45 3.10 6.29 0.02
C THR A 45 3.36 5.24 1.10
N LEU A 46 4.60 4.74 1.21
CA LEU A 46 4.97 3.80 2.28
C LEU A 46 4.84 4.41 3.68
N LYS A 47 5.15 5.70 3.83
CA LYS A 47 4.96 6.40 5.10
C LYS A 47 3.48 6.44 5.49
N ALA A 48 2.60 6.76 4.56
CA ALA A 48 1.15 6.79 4.80
C ALA A 48 0.61 5.40 5.18
N MET A 49 1.02 4.36 4.44
CA MET A 49 0.63 2.97 4.73
C MET A 49 1.07 2.50 6.13
N LYS A 50 2.22 2.98 6.64
CA LYS A 50 2.69 2.65 7.99
C LYS A 50 1.94 3.39 9.11
N ALA A 51 1.37 4.55 8.80
CA ALA A 51 0.65 5.37 9.78
C ALA A 51 -0.79 4.91 9.98
N ASP A 52 -1.41 4.36 8.94
CA ASP A 52 -2.80 3.89 8.96
C ASP A 52 -2.90 2.38 9.29
N ARG A 53 -4.12 1.90 9.56
CA ARG A 53 -4.40 0.47 9.61
C ARG A 53 -4.28 -0.08 8.18
N LEU A 54 -3.48 -1.13 8.00
CA LEU A 54 -3.26 -1.78 6.72
C LEU A 54 -4.43 -2.71 6.34
N ASP A 55 -5.62 -2.13 6.15
CA ASP A 55 -6.76 -2.78 5.52
C ASP A 55 -7.00 -2.21 4.11
N ILE A 56 -7.75 -2.94 3.28
CA ILE A 56 -7.93 -2.60 1.87
C ILE A 56 -8.64 -1.25 1.64
N ASP A 57 -9.51 -0.81 2.54
CA ASP A 57 -10.21 0.48 2.41
C ASP A 57 -9.26 1.65 2.72
N SER A 58 -8.39 1.48 3.72
CA SER A 58 -7.32 2.42 4.03
C SER A 58 -6.31 2.54 2.88
N ILE A 59 -5.92 1.41 2.27
CA ILE A 59 -5.09 1.41 1.06
C ILE A 59 -5.79 2.14 -0.10
N ARG A 60 -7.09 1.91 -0.32
CA ARG A 60 -7.86 2.63 -1.36
C ARG A 60 -7.76 4.14 -1.19
N ARG A 61 -7.94 4.63 0.04
CA ARG A 61 -7.89 6.06 0.37
C ARG A 61 -6.50 6.64 0.13
N ILE A 62 -5.44 5.92 0.52
CA ILE A 62 -4.05 6.31 0.27
C ILE A 62 -3.77 6.39 -1.24
N VAL A 63 -4.12 5.35 -2.01
CA VAL A 63 -3.91 5.31 -3.46
C VAL A 63 -4.66 6.47 -4.13
N THR A 64 -5.90 6.75 -3.71
CA THR A 64 -6.70 7.88 -4.22
C THR A 64 -6.03 9.23 -3.93
N ALA A 65 -5.57 9.47 -2.70
CA ALA A 65 -4.89 10.70 -2.33
C ALA A 65 -3.58 10.90 -3.12
N VAL A 66 -2.83 9.82 -3.35
CA VAL A 66 -1.61 9.87 -4.18
C VAL A 66 -1.96 10.20 -5.63
N THR A 67 -2.95 9.52 -6.24
CA THR A 67 -3.31 9.79 -7.64
C THR A 67 -3.91 11.18 -7.84
N ASN A 68 -4.67 11.70 -6.88
CA ASN A 68 -5.15 13.08 -6.88
C ASN A 68 -3.98 14.08 -6.85
N GLY A 69 -3.04 13.91 -5.92
CA GLY A 69 -1.86 14.78 -5.82
C GLY A 69 -1.03 14.77 -7.10
N ILE A 70 -0.91 13.61 -7.75
CA ILE A 70 -0.24 13.48 -9.06
C ILE A 70 -1.01 14.25 -10.14
N GLN A 71 -2.34 14.11 -10.20
CA GLN A 71 -3.16 14.83 -11.17
C GLN A 71 -3.04 16.35 -10.98
N GLU A 72 -3.15 16.84 -9.75
CA GLU A 72 -3.08 18.27 -9.42
C GLU A 72 -1.69 18.84 -9.72
N GLY A 73 -0.64 18.16 -9.27
CA GLY A 73 0.74 18.61 -9.51
C GLY A 73 1.08 18.64 -11.00
N ALA A 74 0.55 17.67 -11.77
CA ALA A 74 0.69 17.64 -13.22
C ALA A 74 -0.01 18.85 -13.85
N GLN A 75 -1.24 19.14 -13.42
CA GLN A 75 -2.02 20.28 -13.92
C GLN A 75 -1.28 21.59 -13.68
N GLN A 76 -0.71 21.80 -12.49
CA GLN A 76 0.07 23.00 -12.19
C GLN A 76 1.33 23.10 -13.06
N LYS A 77 2.08 22.00 -13.21
CA LYS A 77 3.26 21.96 -14.10
C LYS A 77 2.93 22.28 -15.54
N PHE A 78 1.82 21.73 -16.06
CA PHE A 78 1.36 22.01 -17.42
C PHE A 78 1.08 23.50 -17.64
N LEU A 79 0.42 24.15 -16.68
CA LEU A 79 0.13 25.59 -16.73
C LEU A 79 1.40 26.44 -16.67
N ALA A 80 2.39 26.05 -15.85
CA ALA A 80 3.63 26.81 -15.66
C ALA A 80 4.65 26.63 -16.79
N ALA A 81 4.66 25.48 -17.47
CA ALA A 81 5.72 25.10 -18.42
C ALA A 81 5.33 25.29 -19.90
N ASN A 82 4.37 26.15 -20.23
CA ASN A 82 3.91 26.38 -21.62
C ASN A 82 3.62 25.09 -22.41
N ASN A 83 2.98 24.10 -21.78
CA ASN A 83 2.66 22.80 -22.40
C ASN A 83 3.88 21.92 -22.79
N GLN A 84 4.92 21.84 -21.95
CA GLN A 84 5.98 20.83 -22.10
C GLN A 84 5.48 19.41 -21.78
N THR A 85 4.70 18.85 -22.72
CA THR A 85 4.04 17.54 -22.61
C THR A 85 4.99 16.39 -22.28
N GLN A 86 6.21 16.40 -22.83
CA GLN A 86 7.16 15.31 -22.63
C GLN A 86 7.70 15.25 -21.19
N THR A 87 8.04 16.40 -20.60
CA THR A 87 8.52 16.47 -19.22
C THR A 87 7.42 16.05 -18.25
N ALA A 88 6.19 16.54 -18.46
CA ALA A 88 5.05 16.17 -17.64
C ALA A 88 4.73 14.67 -17.77
N LYS A 89 4.78 14.10 -18.99
CA LYS A 89 4.62 12.65 -19.19
C LYS A 89 5.65 11.85 -18.40
N LEU A 90 6.93 12.21 -18.46
CA LEU A 90 7.99 11.53 -17.71
C LEU A 90 7.76 11.60 -16.20
N GLN A 91 7.35 12.76 -15.69
CA GLN A 91 7.12 12.96 -14.26
C GLN A 91 5.87 12.21 -13.76
N ILE A 92 4.76 12.24 -14.51
CA ILE A 92 3.56 11.47 -14.19
C ILE A 92 3.89 9.97 -14.21
N THR A 93 4.58 9.47 -15.24
CA THR A 93 5.00 8.06 -15.29
C THR A 93 5.88 7.70 -14.09
N ALA A 94 6.87 8.53 -13.75
CA ALA A 94 7.73 8.31 -12.59
C ALA A 94 6.93 8.25 -11.28
N ALA A 95 5.96 9.15 -11.09
CA ALA A 95 5.10 9.17 -9.93
C ALA A 95 4.23 7.90 -9.83
N ILE A 96 3.58 7.49 -10.93
CA ILE A 96 2.80 6.25 -10.98
C ILE A 96 3.67 5.03 -10.69
N SER A 97 4.89 4.97 -11.24
CA SER A 97 5.85 3.89 -10.94
C SER A 97 6.28 3.87 -9.46
N GLY A 98 6.35 5.03 -8.81
CA GLY A 98 6.64 5.13 -7.38
C GLY A 98 5.52 4.55 -6.52
N LEU A 99 4.27 4.84 -6.88
CA LEU A 99 3.06 4.28 -6.27
C LEU A 99 2.97 2.76 -6.46
N ASP A 100 3.17 2.28 -7.70
CA ASP A 100 3.22 0.85 -8.03
C ASP A 100 4.29 0.11 -7.19
N SER A 101 5.49 0.68 -7.12
CA SER A 101 6.60 0.13 -6.31
C SER A 101 6.27 0.10 -4.82
N ALA A 102 5.51 1.07 -4.30
CA ALA A 102 5.11 1.09 -2.89
C ALA A 102 4.07 0.00 -2.58
N LEU A 103 3.11 -0.21 -3.47
CA LEU A 103 2.14 -1.30 -3.35
C LEU A 103 2.79 -2.67 -3.49
N ALA A 104 3.77 -2.82 -4.39
CA ALA A 104 4.57 -4.03 -4.47
C ALA A 104 5.31 -4.30 -3.14
N ARG A 105 5.92 -3.28 -2.54
CA ARG A 105 6.59 -3.42 -1.24
C ARG A 105 5.64 -3.83 -0.12
N LEU A 106 4.38 -3.38 -0.15
CA LEU A 106 3.35 -3.84 0.78
C LEU A 106 3.04 -5.34 0.60
N ALA A 107 2.91 -5.82 -0.64
CA ALA A 107 2.72 -7.23 -0.93
C ALA A 107 3.93 -8.07 -0.46
N GLU A 108 5.15 -7.62 -0.74
CA GLU A 108 6.38 -8.26 -0.28
C GLU A 108 6.46 -8.31 1.26
N ALA A 109 6.14 -7.21 1.94
CA ALA A 109 6.13 -7.18 3.42
C ALA A 109 5.10 -8.17 3.99
N SER A 110 3.94 -8.32 3.34
CA SER A 110 2.91 -9.29 3.72
C SER A 110 3.40 -10.73 3.55
N LYS A 111 4.12 -11.03 2.45
CA LYS A 111 4.81 -12.32 2.24
C LYS A 111 5.77 -12.62 3.38
N LEU A 112 6.66 -11.67 3.70
CA LEU A 112 7.68 -11.83 4.73
C LEU A 112 7.08 -12.04 6.12
N ALA A 113 6.01 -11.30 6.46
CA ALA A 113 5.30 -11.47 7.72
C ALA A 113 4.72 -12.88 7.88
N VAL A 114 4.18 -13.46 6.81
CA VAL A 114 3.68 -14.84 6.82
C VAL A 114 4.80 -15.86 7.03
N LEU A 115 5.92 -15.70 6.32
CA LEU A 115 7.08 -16.57 6.46
C LEU A 115 7.69 -16.50 7.87
N GLU A 116 7.82 -15.31 8.45
CA GLU A 116 8.38 -15.12 9.79
C GLU A 116 7.49 -15.76 10.87
N ALA A 117 6.19 -15.59 10.78
CA ALA A 117 5.28 -16.22 11.74
C ALA A 117 5.28 -17.76 11.62
N ALA A 118 5.38 -18.29 10.39
CA ALA A 118 5.53 -19.73 10.17
C ALA A 118 6.83 -20.27 10.82
N ASP A 119 7.96 -19.58 10.62
CA ASP A 119 9.26 -19.92 11.22
C ASP A 119 9.22 -19.88 12.76
N ARG A 120 8.52 -18.89 13.32
CA ARG A 120 8.33 -18.75 14.78
C ARG A 120 7.28 -19.71 15.37
N ALA A 121 6.78 -20.67 14.59
CA ALA A 121 5.68 -21.57 14.93
C ALA A 121 4.41 -20.84 15.43
N GLN A 122 4.24 -19.57 15.06
CA GLN A 122 3.07 -18.78 15.36
C GLN A 122 1.97 -19.16 14.37
N LYS A 123 0.83 -19.62 14.89
CA LYS A 123 -0.33 -19.97 14.05
C LYS A 123 -1.15 -18.72 13.77
N PHE A 124 -1.31 -18.37 12.49
CA PHE A 124 -2.40 -17.51 12.07
C PHE A 124 -3.72 -18.28 12.08
N SER A 125 -4.81 -17.56 12.31
CA SER A 125 -6.13 -18.15 12.07
C SER A 125 -6.36 -18.29 10.56
N GLU A 126 -7.06 -19.34 10.15
CA GLU A 126 -7.45 -19.54 8.74
C GLU A 126 -8.20 -18.31 8.19
N LYS A 127 -9.09 -17.73 9.01
CA LYS A 127 -9.84 -16.52 8.67
C LYS A 127 -8.94 -15.33 8.32
N GLU A 128 -7.85 -15.16 9.05
CA GLU A 128 -6.89 -14.07 8.88
C GLU A 128 -6.04 -14.26 7.63
N LEU A 129 -5.57 -15.48 7.37
CA LEU A 129 -4.89 -15.81 6.11
C LEU A 129 -5.78 -15.61 4.89
N VAL A 130 -7.05 -16.02 4.97
CA VAL A 130 -8.05 -15.83 3.90
C VAL A 130 -8.32 -14.35 3.67
N HIS A 131 -8.48 -13.57 4.74
CA HIS A 131 -8.73 -12.13 4.64
C HIS A 131 -7.54 -11.40 3.99
N THR A 132 -6.32 -11.60 4.52
CA THR A 132 -5.12 -10.96 3.97
C THR A 132 -4.88 -11.38 2.52
N ARG A 133 -5.12 -12.66 2.18
CA ARG A 133 -5.06 -13.12 0.78
C ARG A 133 -6.06 -12.36 -0.10
N SER A 134 -7.31 -12.22 0.34
CA SER A 134 -8.35 -11.50 -0.42
C SER A 134 -8.00 -10.02 -0.61
N ASP A 135 -7.41 -9.37 0.40
CA ASP A 135 -6.95 -8.00 0.30
C ASP A 135 -5.82 -7.86 -0.72
N LEU A 136 -4.84 -8.78 -0.68
CA LEU A 136 -3.73 -8.83 -1.62
C LEU A 136 -4.19 -9.08 -3.06
N GLU A 137 -5.13 -10.00 -3.28
CA GLU A 137 -5.73 -10.26 -4.59
C GLU A 137 -6.42 -9.02 -5.18
N SER A 138 -6.86 -8.09 -4.32
CA SER A 138 -7.53 -6.86 -4.71
C SER A 138 -6.59 -5.68 -4.97
N LEU A 139 -5.29 -5.78 -4.67
CA LEU A 139 -4.38 -4.63 -4.75
C LEU A 139 -4.13 -4.15 -6.19
N GLU A 140 -3.90 -5.06 -7.13
CA GLU A 140 -3.62 -4.67 -8.52
C GLU A 140 -4.88 -4.09 -9.19
N SER A 141 -6.06 -4.68 -8.96
CA SER A 141 -7.31 -4.13 -9.48
C SER A 141 -7.60 -2.75 -8.89
N LEU A 142 -7.43 -2.58 -7.57
CA LEU A 142 -7.58 -1.28 -6.91
C LEU A 142 -6.65 -0.21 -7.49
N PHE A 143 -5.38 -0.56 -7.75
CA PHE A 143 -4.43 0.34 -8.38
C PHE A 143 -4.89 0.74 -9.79
N LEU A 144 -5.19 -0.24 -10.65
CA LEU A 144 -5.59 -0.01 -12.04
C LEU A 144 -6.92 0.75 -12.15
N ASP A 145 -7.89 0.45 -11.28
CA ASP A 145 -9.19 1.11 -11.24
C ASP A 145 -9.05 2.57 -10.78
N THR A 146 -8.20 2.83 -9.79
CA THR A 146 -7.95 4.20 -9.32
C THR A 146 -7.24 5.03 -10.39
N LEU A 147 -6.26 4.46 -11.10
CA LEU A 147 -5.63 5.11 -12.26
C LEU A 147 -6.65 5.41 -13.36
N GLN A 148 -7.51 4.44 -13.68
CA GLN A 148 -8.55 4.61 -14.69
C GLN A 148 -9.54 5.72 -14.31
N ASN A 149 -9.96 5.76 -13.05
CA ASN A 149 -10.88 6.78 -12.53
C ASN A 149 -10.23 8.17 -12.56
N THR A 150 -8.97 8.28 -12.15
CA THR A 150 -8.20 9.52 -12.20
C THR A 150 -8.02 10.00 -13.65
N ALA A 151 -7.73 9.08 -14.57
CA ALA A 151 -7.64 9.38 -16.00
C ALA A 151 -8.97 9.92 -16.56
N SER A 152 -10.10 9.34 -16.16
CA SER A 152 -11.44 9.77 -16.57
C SER A 152 -11.87 11.10 -15.95
N ALA A 153 -11.38 11.44 -14.75
CA ALA A 153 -11.65 12.70 -14.08
C ALA A 153 -10.75 13.85 -14.59
N ALA A 154 -9.55 13.52 -15.07
CA ALA A 154 -8.63 14.47 -15.68
C ALA A 154 -9.15 14.99 -17.03
N LYS A 155 -8.55 16.07 -17.53
CA LYS A 155 -8.91 16.69 -18.82
C LYS A 155 -7.68 16.84 -19.71
N GLY A 156 -7.91 16.81 -21.03
CA GLY A 156 -6.88 17.05 -22.04
C GLY A 156 -5.69 16.10 -21.91
N THR A 157 -4.48 16.64 -22.11
CA THR A 157 -3.23 15.85 -22.19
C THR A 157 -2.93 15.01 -20.95
N ILE A 158 -3.36 15.43 -19.75
CA ILE A 158 -3.16 14.64 -18.52
C ILE A 158 -4.01 13.37 -18.55
N SER A 159 -5.27 13.48 -19.00
CA SER A 159 -6.14 12.31 -19.23
C SER A 159 -5.48 11.35 -20.22
N ASP A 160 -4.98 11.85 -21.35
CA ASP A 160 -4.35 11.01 -22.38
C ASP A 160 -3.13 10.26 -21.83
N ILE A 161 -2.27 10.94 -21.06
CA ILE A 161 -1.10 10.32 -20.43
C ILE A 161 -1.51 9.23 -19.44
N LEU A 162 -2.49 9.50 -18.57
CA LEU A 162 -2.94 8.52 -17.58
C LEU A 162 -3.63 7.31 -18.22
N GLN A 163 -4.38 7.52 -19.32
CA GLN A 163 -4.97 6.44 -20.12
C GLN A 163 -3.89 5.57 -20.77
N ASP A 164 -2.85 6.20 -21.36
CA ASP A 164 -1.69 5.50 -21.93
C ASP A 164 -1.00 4.62 -20.87
N ILE A 165 -0.75 5.18 -19.68
CA ILE A 165 -0.13 4.47 -18.56
C ILE A 165 -1.02 3.30 -18.10
N THR A 166 -2.33 3.53 -17.93
CA THR A 166 -3.27 2.49 -17.51
C THR A 166 -3.34 1.35 -18.53
N LYS A 167 -3.36 1.66 -19.82
CA LYS A 167 -3.34 0.68 -20.90
C LYS A 167 -2.03 -0.10 -20.92
N HIS A 168 -0.90 0.59 -20.75
CA HIS A 168 0.40 -0.06 -20.65
C HIS A 168 0.46 -1.03 -19.48
N ALA A 169 0.00 -0.61 -18.29
CA ALA A 169 -0.04 -1.45 -17.10
C ALA A 169 -0.92 -2.70 -17.30
N LYS A 170 -2.10 -2.56 -17.92
CA LYS A 170 -2.98 -3.70 -18.22
C LYS A 170 -2.36 -4.71 -19.20
N ASN A 171 -1.59 -4.23 -20.18
CA ASN A 171 -1.02 -5.08 -21.23
C ASN A 171 0.32 -5.70 -20.87
N ASN A 172 1.16 -4.96 -20.15
CA ASN A 172 2.54 -5.34 -19.84
C ASN A 172 2.74 -5.76 -18.37
N GLY A 173 1.72 -5.57 -17.54
CA GLY A 173 1.76 -5.84 -16.11
C GLY A 173 2.23 -4.64 -15.28
N THR A 174 2.19 -4.85 -13.98
CA THR A 174 2.61 -3.90 -12.93
C THR A 174 3.65 -4.55 -12.02
N ILE A 175 4.44 -3.75 -11.31
CA ILE A 175 5.38 -4.26 -10.30
C ILE A 175 4.58 -4.92 -9.16
N VAL A 176 3.46 -4.33 -8.75
CA VAL A 176 2.55 -4.93 -7.76
C VAL A 176 2.02 -6.29 -8.23
N GLY A 177 1.59 -6.42 -9.48
CA GLY A 177 1.08 -7.66 -10.05
C GLY A 177 2.14 -8.76 -10.12
N GLU A 178 3.40 -8.41 -10.44
CA GLU A 178 4.52 -9.35 -10.38
C GLU A 178 4.79 -9.83 -8.94
N GLN A 179 4.86 -8.91 -7.98
CA GLN A 179 5.11 -9.24 -6.58
C GLN A 179 3.94 -10.04 -5.94
N LEU A 180 2.70 -9.77 -6.36
CA LEU A 180 1.51 -10.49 -5.89
C LEU A 180 1.55 -11.96 -6.29
N LYS A 181 2.03 -12.31 -7.50
CA LYS A 181 2.17 -13.71 -7.91
C LYS A 181 3.04 -14.50 -6.95
N GLU A 182 4.18 -13.94 -6.57
CA GLU A 182 5.10 -14.57 -5.60
C GLU A 182 4.50 -14.63 -4.19
N THR A 183 3.85 -13.54 -3.77
CA THR A 183 3.24 -13.43 -2.44
C THR A 183 2.10 -14.44 -2.28
N LEU A 184 1.19 -14.52 -3.24
CA LEU A 184 0.04 -15.42 -3.19
C LEU A 184 0.47 -16.90 -3.27
N ALA A 185 1.54 -17.20 -4.03
CA ALA A 185 2.13 -18.55 -4.04
C ALA A 185 2.65 -18.95 -2.65
N THR A 186 3.30 -18.03 -1.93
CA THR A 186 3.78 -18.25 -0.56
C THR A 186 2.61 -18.51 0.41
N PHE A 187 1.54 -17.73 0.31
CA PHE A 187 0.34 -17.94 1.13
C PHE A 187 -0.31 -19.30 0.87
N ALA A 188 -0.41 -19.72 -0.40
CA ALA A 188 -0.94 -21.02 -0.78
C ALA A 188 -0.10 -22.18 -0.21
N GLN A 189 1.23 -22.06 -0.28
CA GLN A 189 2.15 -23.05 0.29
C GLN A 189 1.98 -23.16 1.81
N GLN A 190 1.94 -22.03 2.51
CA GLN A 190 1.82 -22.03 3.97
C GLN A 190 0.46 -22.58 4.44
N ALA A 191 -0.62 -22.27 3.72
CA ALA A 191 -1.95 -22.83 4.02
C ALA A 191 -1.98 -24.36 3.84
N ALA A 192 -1.36 -24.88 2.79
CA ALA A 192 -1.25 -26.32 2.56
C ALA A 192 -0.44 -27.03 3.65
N SER A 193 0.67 -26.43 4.11
CA SER A 193 1.49 -26.98 5.20
C SER A 193 0.72 -27.08 6.53
N VAL A 194 -0.14 -26.10 6.84
CA VAL A 194 -1.01 -26.16 8.04
C VAL A 194 -2.05 -27.26 7.91
N GLY A 195 -2.66 -27.42 6.73
CA GLY A 195 -3.63 -28.49 6.46
C GLY A 195 -3.00 -29.90 6.60
N HIS A 196 -1.80 -30.10 6.08
CA HIS A 196 -1.07 -31.37 6.23
C HIS A 196 -0.68 -31.67 7.69
N ALA A 197 -0.23 -30.66 8.45
CA ALA A 197 0.09 -30.82 9.86
C ALA A 197 -1.15 -31.13 10.74
N GLN A 198 -2.33 -30.64 10.37
CA GLN A 198 -3.60 -30.99 11.03
C GLN A 198 -4.04 -32.44 10.74
N ILE A 199 -3.73 -32.96 9.54
CA ILE A 199 -4.02 -34.36 9.18
C ILE A 199 -3.04 -35.33 9.87
N GLU A 200 -1.76 -34.99 10.00
CA GLU A 200 -0.79 -35.78 10.76
C GLU A 200 -1.05 -35.72 12.28
N ALA A 201 -1.53 -34.59 12.81
CA ALA A 201 -1.97 -34.42 14.19
C ALA A 201 -3.41 -34.91 14.43
N GLY A 202 -3.80 -36.03 13.79
CA GLY A 202 -5.10 -36.68 13.91
C GLY A 202 -5.34 -37.33 15.27
N ALA A 203 -5.37 -36.53 16.34
CA ALA A 203 -6.10 -36.72 17.60
C ALA A 203 -5.70 -35.59 18.56
N GLN A 204 -6.67 -34.77 18.98
CA GLN A 204 -6.59 -33.75 20.04
C GLN A 204 -6.06 -32.35 19.62
N LEU A 205 -6.96 -31.36 19.46
CA LEU A 205 -7.20 -30.31 20.48
C LEU A 205 -8.10 -29.17 20.00
N THR A 206 -8.77 -28.59 21.00
CA THR A 206 -9.83 -27.57 20.99
C THR A 206 -9.26 -26.15 21.18
N GLN A 207 -9.86 -25.17 20.48
CA GLN A 207 -10.00 -23.72 20.75
C GLN A 207 -8.82 -22.69 20.71
N THR A 208 -9.14 -21.62 19.96
CA THR A 208 -9.08 -20.15 20.19
C THR A 208 -7.77 -19.44 20.58
N THR A 209 -7.39 -18.40 19.81
CA THR A 209 -6.91 -17.09 20.35
C THR A 209 -7.11 -15.96 19.32
N ALA A 210 -7.46 -14.76 19.79
CA ALA A 210 -7.67 -13.53 19.04
C ALA A 210 -6.47 -12.56 19.18
N GLY A 211 -6.17 -11.76 18.13
CA GLY A 211 -5.44 -10.48 18.28
C GLY A 211 -4.44 -10.10 17.16
N PHE A 212 -4.91 -9.83 15.94
CA PHE A 212 -4.08 -9.35 14.81
C PHE A 212 -3.63 -7.88 14.94
N VAL A 213 -4.50 -7.01 15.46
CA VAL A 213 -4.38 -5.56 15.21
C VAL A 213 -3.37 -4.83 16.12
N HIS A 214 -2.94 -5.42 17.25
CA HIS A 214 -2.13 -4.68 18.23
C HIS A 214 -0.60 -4.76 18.01
N LYS A 215 -0.09 -5.75 17.25
CA LYS A 215 1.37 -6.02 17.20
C LYS A 215 2.13 -5.39 16.02
N ILE A 216 1.43 -4.96 14.96
CA ILE A 216 2.06 -4.30 13.81
C ILE A 216 2.62 -2.92 14.22
N ALA A 217 2.00 -2.25 15.19
CA ALA A 217 2.45 -0.93 15.68
C ALA A 217 3.74 -0.97 16.52
N THR A 218 4.07 -2.11 17.16
CA THR A 218 5.23 -2.20 18.09
C THR A 218 6.46 -2.86 17.49
N GLY A 219 6.35 -3.56 16.36
CA GLY A 219 7.43 -4.38 15.77
C GLY A 219 8.59 -3.59 15.14
N LEU A 220 8.41 -2.29 14.89
CA LEU A 220 9.40 -1.46 14.18
C LEU A 220 10.48 -0.82 15.09
N LEU A 221 10.40 -0.93 16.43
CA LEU A 221 11.36 -0.28 17.34
C LEU A 221 12.51 -1.17 17.83
N SER A 222 12.46 -2.50 17.63
CA SER A 222 13.55 -3.40 18.05
C SER A 222 14.61 -3.64 16.98
N GLY A 223 14.34 -3.28 15.71
CA GLY A 223 15.20 -3.61 14.57
C GLY A 223 16.35 -2.65 14.26
N ILE A 224 16.52 -1.55 14.98
CA ILE A 224 17.56 -0.53 14.67
C ILE A 224 18.59 -0.35 15.79
N LYS A 225 18.45 -1.01 16.95
CA LYS A 225 19.30 -0.70 18.11
C LYS A 225 20.55 -1.56 18.31
N ASP A 226 20.91 -2.44 17.37
CA ASP A 226 22.03 -3.36 17.57
C ASP A 226 23.18 -3.21 16.58
N HIS A 227 23.58 -1.97 16.29
CA HIS A 227 24.86 -1.68 15.63
C HIS A 227 25.53 -0.42 16.19
N SER A 228 25.78 -0.36 17.51
CA SER A 228 26.96 0.34 18.03
C SER A 228 27.27 -0.11 19.45
N LYS A 229 28.23 -1.04 19.58
CA LYS A 229 29.26 -1.09 20.62
C LYS A 229 29.98 -2.44 20.57
N HIS A 230 30.96 -2.52 19.69
CA HIS A 230 32.14 -3.34 19.97
C HIS A 230 33.39 -2.50 19.74
N LYS A 231 33.82 -1.86 20.82
CA LYS A 231 35.18 -1.38 21.02
C LYS A 231 35.46 -1.46 22.51
N HIS A 232 36.17 -2.50 22.91
CA HIS A 232 37.26 -2.50 23.89
C HIS A 232 37.93 -3.87 23.85
#